data_AF-A0AAE3DKJ1-F1
#
_entry.id   AF-A0AAE3DKJ1-F1
#
_cell.length_a   1.000
_cell.length_b   1.000
_cell.length_c   1.000
_cell.angle_alpha   90.00
_cell.angle_beta   90.00
_cell.angle_gamma   90.00
#
_symmetry.space_group_name_H-M   'P 1'
#
loop_
_entity.id
_entity.type
_entity.pdbx_description
1 polymer ?
#
loop_
_entity_poly.entity_id
_entity_poly.type
_entity_poly.pdbx_seq_one_letter_code
_entity_poly.pdbx_strand_id
1 'polypeptide(L)'
;MKYKLTKAEQETVINFDNELETASIYTHDSRLIKKLRELRKQYPEQFILEHREHGSVTYTIPKRCVGIRPPYSEKRREQQRQEAKENGLPFMEKGEMNDGKN
;
A
#
# COMPACT_ATOMS: atom_id res chain seq x y z
N MET A 1 -23.96 -1.69 -16.78
CA MET A 1 -22.81 -2.60 -16.55
C MET A 1 -21.76 -1.86 -15.72
N LYS A 2 -21.26 -2.46 -14.63
CA LYS A 2 -20.10 -1.88 -13.91
C LYS A 2 -18.85 -2.15 -14.74
N TYR A 3 -18.29 -1.10 -15.33
CA TYR A 3 -17.01 -1.20 -16.02
C TYR A 3 -15.93 -1.60 -15.01
N LYS A 4 -15.26 -2.73 -15.24
CA LYS A 4 -14.19 -3.23 -14.38
C LYS A 4 -12.87 -2.87 -15.04
N LEU A 5 -12.11 -2.00 -14.37
CA LEU A 5 -10.81 -1.57 -14.86
C LEU A 5 -9.89 -2.78 -15.08
N THR A 6 -9.21 -2.80 -16.21
CA THR A 6 -8.12 -3.73 -16.47
C THR A 6 -6.97 -3.50 -15.50
N LYS A 7 -5.99 -4.42 -15.44
CA LYS A 7 -4.80 -4.20 -14.60
C LYS A 7 -3.96 -3.02 -15.07
N ALA A 8 -3.95 -2.75 -16.37
CA ALA A 8 -3.22 -1.62 -16.94
C ALA A 8 -3.89 -0.28 -16.57
N GLU A 9 -5.22 -0.23 -16.59
CA GLU A 9 -6.01 0.95 -16.19
C GLU A 9 -5.95 1.25 -14.68
N GLN A 10 -5.50 0.29 -13.86
CA GLN A 10 -5.23 0.49 -12.44
C GLN A 10 -3.83 1.08 -12.21
N GLU A 11 -3.47 2.07 -13.01
CA GLU A 11 -2.16 2.70 -12.93
C GLU A 11 -2.00 3.50 -11.63
N THR A 12 -0.73 3.72 -11.27
CA THR A 12 -0.34 4.60 -10.18
C THR A 12 0.80 5.47 -10.68
N VAL A 13 0.63 6.78 -10.60
CA VAL A 13 1.64 7.77 -10.98
C VAL A 13 2.06 8.50 -9.72
N ILE A 14 3.37 8.55 -9.47
CA ILE A 14 3.95 9.29 -8.35
C ILE A 14 4.80 10.40 -8.93
N ASN A 15 4.41 11.65 -8.68
CA ASN A 15 5.23 12.81 -8.99
C ASN A 15 6.09 13.16 -7.78
N PHE A 16 7.40 13.33 -8.01
CA PHE A 16 8.41 13.56 -6.99
C PHE A 16 9.28 14.75 -7.41
N ASP A 17 8.78 15.95 -7.13
CA ASP A 17 9.41 17.22 -7.49
C ASP A 17 10.46 17.63 -6.44
N ASN A 18 11.73 17.83 -6.83
CA ASN A 18 12.83 18.19 -5.92
C ASN A 18 12.63 19.50 -5.15
N GLU A 19 11.84 20.45 -5.64
CA GLU A 19 11.60 21.72 -4.96
C GLU A 19 10.63 21.56 -3.77
N LEU A 20 9.79 20.53 -3.79
CA LEU A 20 8.78 20.30 -2.76
C LEU A 20 9.24 19.23 -1.76
N GLU A 21 8.79 19.32 -0.51
CA GLU A 21 9.00 18.27 0.50
C GLU A 21 7.99 17.13 0.39
N THR A 22 6.96 17.32 -0.44
CA THR A 22 5.84 16.39 -0.66
C THR A 22 5.90 15.75 -2.04
N ALA A 23 5.26 14.59 -2.17
CA ALA A 23 5.04 13.89 -3.42
C ALA A 23 3.53 13.83 -3.70
N SER A 24 3.14 13.87 -4.98
CA SER A 24 1.77 13.64 -5.41
C SER A 24 1.61 12.20 -5.88
N ILE A 25 0.57 11.50 -5.42
CA ILE A 25 0.24 10.14 -5.82
C ILE A 25 -1.16 10.14 -6.43
N TYR A 26 -1.22 9.87 -7.72
CA TYR A 26 -2.44 9.50 -8.42
C TYR A 26 -2.53 7.96 -8.49
N THR A 27 -3.70 7.39 -8.20
CA THR A 27 -3.87 5.93 -8.28
C THR A 27 -5.30 5.48 -8.54
N HIS A 28 -5.45 4.46 -9.38
CA HIS A 28 -6.65 3.63 -9.52
C HIS A 28 -6.56 2.29 -8.78
N ASP A 29 -5.44 1.98 -8.11
CA ASP A 29 -5.28 0.74 -7.36
C ASP A 29 -6.12 0.77 -6.07
N SER A 30 -7.18 -0.05 -6.06
CA SER A 30 -8.10 -0.17 -4.91
C SER A 30 -7.43 -0.49 -3.56
N ARG A 31 -6.33 -1.25 -3.55
CA ARG A 31 -5.58 -1.60 -2.33
C ARG A 31 -4.82 -0.38 -1.81
N LEU A 32 -4.15 0.34 -2.71
CA LEU A 32 -3.43 1.56 -2.36
C LEU A 32 -4.41 2.66 -1.91
N ILE A 33 -5.55 2.82 -2.59
CA ILE A 33 -6.62 3.74 -2.19
C ILE A 33 -7.09 3.46 -0.76
N LYS A 34 -7.33 2.19 -0.42
CA LYS A 34 -7.75 1.82 0.94
C LYS A 34 -6.70 2.22 1.98
N LYS A 35 -5.42 1.95 1.70
CA LYS A 35 -4.29 2.30 2.57
C LYS A 35 -4.15 3.81 2.74
N LEU A 36 -4.20 4.59 1.66
CA LEU A 36 -4.13 6.06 1.70
C LEU A 36 -5.28 6.65 2.51
N ARG A 37 -6.49 6.11 2.37
CA ARG A 37 -7.65 6.53 3.17
C ARG A 37 -7.47 6.25 4.66
N GLU A 38 -6.88 5.12 5.03
CA GLU A 38 -6.57 4.79 6.43
C GLU A 38 -5.49 5.71 6.99
N LEU A 39 -4.42 5.96 6.23
CA LEU A 39 -3.35 6.88 6.61
C LEU A 39 -3.85 8.32 6.75
N ARG A 40 -4.75 8.78 5.88
CA ARG A 40 -5.43 10.07 6.03
C ARG A 40 -6.23 10.19 7.32
N LYS A 41 -6.89 9.12 7.77
CA LYS A 41 -7.62 9.17 9.05
C LYS A 41 -6.68 9.33 10.23
N GLN A 42 -5.50 8.70 10.18
CA GLN A 42 -4.50 8.75 11.24
C GLN A 42 -3.65 10.03 11.20
N TYR A 43 -3.35 10.54 10.01
CA TYR A 43 -2.44 11.66 9.77
C TYR A 43 -3.05 12.64 8.74
N PRO A 44 -4.18 13.30 9.04
CA PRO A 44 -4.93 14.10 8.08
C PRO A 44 -4.16 15.29 7.53
N GLU A 45 -3.23 15.86 8.30
CA GLU A 45 -2.39 16.99 7.88
C GLU A 45 -1.26 16.57 6.94
N GLN A 46 -0.84 15.30 6.97
CA GLN A 46 0.24 14.79 6.12
C GLN A 46 -0.30 14.10 4.86
N PHE A 47 -1.49 13.50 4.90
CA PHE A 47 -2.08 12.77 3.78
C PHE A 47 -3.31 13.54 3.27
N ILE A 48 -3.04 14.53 2.42
CA ILE A 48 -4.05 15.46 1.91
C ILE A 48 -4.66 14.85 0.65
N LEU A 49 -5.99 14.74 0.62
CA LEU A 49 -6.73 14.30 -0.57
C LEU A 49 -6.99 15.53 -1.45
N GLU A 50 -6.38 15.58 -2.63
CA GLU A 50 -6.56 16.67 -3.59
C GLU A 50 -7.78 16.42 -4.48
N HIS A 51 -7.84 15.24 -5.09
CA HIS A 51 -8.87 14.90 -6.06
C HIS A 51 -9.40 13.48 -5.87
N ARG A 52 -10.67 13.30 -6.24
CA ARG A 52 -11.33 11.99 -6.28
C ARG A 52 -12.28 11.96 -7.47
N GLU A 53 -11.91 11.21 -8.49
CA GLU A 53 -12.62 11.20 -9.77
C GLU A 53 -12.75 9.77 -10.27
N HIS A 54 -13.94 9.37 -10.77
CA HIS A 54 -14.15 8.10 -11.48
C HIS A 54 -13.50 6.83 -10.87
N GLY A 55 -13.32 6.80 -9.55
CA GLY A 55 -12.69 5.68 -8.84
C GLY A 55 -11.18 5.79 -8.59
N SER A 56 -10.51 6.82 -9.10
CA SER A 56 -9.14 7.19 -8.70
C SER A 56 -9.14 8.21 -7.56
N VAL A 57 -7.96 8.36 -6.96
CA VAL A 57 -7.67 9.41 -5.98
C VAL A 57 -6.32 10.02 -6.28
N THR A 58 -6.17 11.30 -5.93
CA THR A 58 -4.89 12.00 -5.92
C THR A 58 -4.61 12.48 -4.50
N TYR A 59 -3.45 12.11 -3.95
CA TYR A 59 -3.01 12.51 -2.62
C TYR A 59 -1.69 13.26 -2.66
N THR A 60 -1.57 14.30 -1.85
CA THR A 60 -0.29 14.88 -1.46
C THR A 60 0.19 14.20 -0.18
N ILE A 61 1.42 13.68 -0.19
CA ILE A 61 2.02 12.97 0.96
C ILE A 61 3.48 13.41 1.19
N PRO A 62 4.06 13.20 2.39
CA PRO A 62 5.46 13.48 2.63
C PRO A 62 6.36 12.55 1.79
N LYS A 63 7.42 13.10 1.17
CA LYS A 63 8.34 12.30 0.34
C LYS A 63 8.97 11.12 1.06
N ARG A 64 9.22 11.24 2.37
CA ARG A 64 9.74 10.14 3.22
C ARG A 64 8.88 8.88 3.22
N CYS A 65 7.61 8.97 2.82
CA CYS A 65 6.70 7.84 2.70
C CYS A 65 6.84 7.07 1.38
N VAL A 66 7.56 7.62 0.39
CA VAL A 66 7.90 6.98 -0.88
C VAL A 66 9.34 6.50 -0.82
N GLY A 67 9.57 5.22 -1.07
CA GLY A 67 10.91 4.64 -1.00
C GLY A 67 11.18 3.67 -2.14
N ILE A 68 12.32 3.83 -2.81
CA ILE A 68 12.85 2.85 -3.76
C ILE A 68 13.67 1.83 -2.96
N ARG A 69 13.36 0.54 -3.14
CA ARG A 69 14.01 -0.55 -2.41
C ARG A 69 14.64 -1.52 -3.40
N PRO A 70 15.80 -2.12 -3.07
CA PRO A 70 16.32 -3.22 -3.88
C PRO A 70 15.30 -4.37 -3.92
N PRO A 71 15.31 -5.16 -5.00
CA PRO A 71 14.48 -6.35 -5.09
C PRO A 71 14.65 -7.27 -3.88
N TYR A 72 13.58 -7.98 -3.53
CA TYR A 72 13.61 -8.92 -2.42
C TYR A 72 14.55 -10.09 -2.75
N SER A 73 15.65 -10.24 -2.01
CA SER A 73 16.57 -11.36 -2.19
C SER A 73 15.91 -12.70 -1.83
N GLU A 74 16.26 -13.77 -2.54
CA GLU A 74 15.72 -15.10 -2.27
C GLU A 74 16.05 -15.57 -0.85
N LYS A 75 17.28 -15.33 -0.37
CA LYS A 75 17.69 -15.65 1.02
C LYS A 75 16.77 -15.00 2.05
N ARG A 76 16.42 -13.72 1.87
CA ARG A 76 15.50 -13.01 2.77
C ARG A 76 14.07 -13.56 2.66
N ARG A 77 13.63 -13.90 1.45
CA ARG A 77 12.31 -14.49 1.20
C ARG A 77 12.17 -15.85 1.90
N GLU A 78 13.19 -16.68 1.84
CA GLU A 78 13.23 -17.99 2.51
C GLU A 78 13.21 -17.87 4.02
N GLN A 79 14.04 -17.00 4.59
CA GLN A 79 14.05 -16.74 6.03
C GLN A 79 12.68 -16.34 6.55
N GLN A 80 12.00 -15.41 5.88
CA GLN A 80 10.65 -15.00 6.30
C GLN A 80 9.59 -16.07 6.10
N ARG A 81 9.73 -16.94 5.09
CA ARG A 81 8.85 -18.09 4.94
C ARG A 81 9.05 -19.10 6.06
N GLN A 82 10.29 -19.32 6.51
CA GLN A 82 10.58 -20.18 7.66
C GLN A 82 10.04 -19.57 8.95
N GLU A 83 10.34 -18.29 9.19
CA GLU A 83 9.87 -17.56 10.37
C GLU A 83 8.34 -17.52 10.45
N ALA A 84 7.64 -17.32 9.34
CA ALA A 84 6.18 -17.37 9.29
C ALA A 84 5.60 -18.77 9.53
N LYS A 85 6.32 -19.84 9.18
CA LYS A 85 5.91 -21.22 9.48
C LYS A 85 6.08 -21.54 10.96
N GLU A 86 7.13 -21.02 11.59
CA GLU A 86 7.45 -21.27 13.00
C GLU A 86 6.64 -20.40 13.95
N ASN A 87 6.54 -19.09 13.65
CA ASN A 87 6.00 -18.09 14.57
C ASN A 87 4.62 -17.56 14.15
N GLY A 88 4.09 -18.00 13.00
CA GLY A 88 2.87 -17.46 12.42
C GLY A 88 3.10 -16.14 11.68
N LEU A 89 2.04 -15.62 11.04
CA LEU A 89 2.12 -14.34 10.34
C LEU A 89 2.13 -13.18 11.35
N PRO A 90 2.94 -12.13 11.14
CA PRO A 90 3.12 -11.03 12.11
C PRO A 90 1.86 -10.18 12.36
N PHE A 91 0.78 -10.45 11.64
CA PHE A 91 -0.52 -9.79 11.78
C PHE A 91 -1.64 -10.73 12.23
N MET A 92 -1.34 -12.01 12.46
CA MET A 92 -2.27 -12.95 13.12
C MET A 92 -2.05 -12.84 14.63
N GLU A 93 -3.13 -12.71 15.40
CA GLU A 93 -3.03 -12.85 16.85
C GLU A 93 -2.64 -14.30 17.18
N LYS A 94 -1.84 -14.48 18.26
CA LYS A 94 -1.30 -15.79 18.71
C LYS A 94 -2.35 -16.89 19.00
N GLY A 95 -3.65 -16.64 18.76
CA GLY A 95 -4.75 -17.57 18.96
C GLY A 95 -5.46 -18.08 17.71
N GLU A 96 -5.20 -17.54 16.51
CA GLU A 96 -5.96 -17.90 15.28
C GLU A 96 -5.47 -19.15 14.53
N MET A 97 -4.59 -19.96 15.14
CA MET A 97 -3.97 -21.13 14.49
C MET A 97 -4.69 -22.47 14.74
N ASN A 98 -5.86 -22.49 15.39
CA ASN A 98 -6.51 -23.75 15.80
C ASN A 98 -7.65 -24.26 14.91
N ASP A 99 -8.05 -23.57 13.84
CA ASP A 99 -9.20 -24.00 13.02
C ASP A 99 -8.83 -24.35 11.57
N GLY A 100 -7.87 -25.26 11.43
CA GLY A 100 -7.40 -25.72 10.11
C GLY A 100 -7.14 -27.23 9.98
N LYS A 101 -7.68 -28.05 10.89
CA LYS A 101 -7.73 -29.51 10.76
C LYS A 101 -9.17 -29.99 10.75
N ASN A 102 -9.69 -30.23 9.56
CA ASN A 102 -10.48 -31.43 9.29
C ASN A 102 -10.25 -31.86 7.84
#